data_AF-A0A3G6YKW4-F1
#
_entry.id   AF-A0A3G6YKW4-F1
#
_cell.length_a   1.000
_cell.length_b   1.000
_cell.length_c   1.000
_cell.angle_alpha   90.00
_cell.angle_beta   90.00
_cell.angle_gamma   90.00
#
_symmetry.space_group_name_H-M   'P 1'
#
loop_
_entity.id
_entity.type
_entity.pdbx_description
1 polymer ?
#
loop_
_entity_poly.entity_id
_entity_poly.type
_entity_poly.pdbx_seq_one_letter_code
_entity_poly.pdbx_strand_id
1 'polypeptide(L)'
;MISLLEVDENLHEFSYLSERKCANTNMDDRKAWVNAYWKKMDYQHKDADDAESFENLYMRVQAFHEKLKVLAENYVQKNLAVFSHGQFLQLLMMQIQQPQPISKDLMQQFRYNLIYQPIRNTQVFTY
;
A
#
# COMPACT_ATOMS: atom_id res chain seq x y z
N MET A 1 -7.98 -15.30 -27.45
CA MET A 1 -8.44 -15.27 -26.05
C MET A 1 -8.03 -13.91 -25.50
N ILE A 2 -8.98 -12.99 -25.32
CA ILE A 2 -8.67 -11.63 -24.86
C ILE A 2 -8.30 -11.76 -23.38
N SER A 3 -7.06 -11.42 -23.02
CA SER A 3 -6.73 -11.15 -21.62
C SER A 3 -7.57 -9.95 -21.21
N LEU A 4 -8.62 -10.17 -20.42
CA LEU A 4 -9.42 -9.08 -19.88
C LEU A 4 -8.53 -8.32 -18.89
N LEU A 5 -8.09 -7.13 -19.30
CA LEU A 5 -7.46 -6.18 -18.41
C LEU A 5 -8.57 -5.60 -17.52
N GLU A 6 -8.43 -5.75 -16.22
CA GLU A 6 -9.31 -5.13 -15.22
C GLU A 6 -8.54 -4.00 -14.53
N VAL A 7 -9.21 -2.87 -14.33
CA VAL A 7 -8.69 -1.75 -13.52
C VAL A 7 -9.39 -1.78 -12.18
N ASP A 8 -8.60 -1.75 -11.09
CA ASP A 8 -9.09 -1.73 -9.72
C ASP A 8 -8.50 -0.52 -8.99
N GLU A 9 -9.36 0.43 -8.62
CA GLU A 9 -8.99 1.67 -7.92
C GLU A 9 -8.30 1.40 -6.57
N ASN A 10 -8.53 0.23 -5.97
CA ASN A 10 -7.88 -0.16 -4.72
C ASN A 10 -6.38 -0.46 -4.88
N LEU A 11 -5.84 -0.50 -6.10
CA LEU A 11 -4.42 -0.78 -6.36
C LEU A 11 -3.53 0.47 -6.36
N HIS A 12 -4.09 1.66 -6.19
CA HIS A 12 -3.32 2.90 -6.17
C HIS A 12 -2.34 2.99 -4.99
N GLU A 13 -1.31 3.82 -5.13
CA GLU A 13 -0.30 4.02 -4.09
C GLU A 13 -0.90 4.61 -2.81
N PHE A 14 -0.22 4.39 -1.68
CA PHE A 14 -0.60 5.00 -0.40
C PHE A 14 -0.47 6.53 -0.43
N SER A 15 -1.60 7.25 -0.40
CA SER A 15 -1.62 8.72 -0.46
C SER A 15 -1.70 9.36 0.92
N TYR A 16 -0.69 9.15 1.76
CA TYR A 16 -0.72 9.55 3.18
C TYR A 16 -0.42 11.04 3.45
N LEU A 17 0.03 11.76 2.44
CA LEU A 17 0.19 13.21 2.47
C LEU A 17 -0.73 13.83 1.43
N SER A 18 -1.34 14.96 1.79
CA SER A 18 -2.22 15.70 0.88
C SER A 18 -1.47 16.13 -0.38
N GLU A 19 -2.00 15.72 -1.54
CA GLU A 19 -1.51 16.18 -2.84
C GLU A 19 -1.69 17.70 -2.97
N ARG A 20 -2.82 18.23 -2.46
CA ARG A 20 -3.10 19.67 -2.49
C ARG A 20 -2.09 20.47 -1.70
N LYS A 21 -1.64 19.98 -0.53
CA LYS A 21 -0.54 20.61 0.21
C LYS A 21 0.79 20.49 -0.53
N CYS A 22 1.02 19.38 -1.23
CA CYS A 22 2.27 19.13 -1.96
C CYS A 22 2.42 19.93 -3.27
N ALA A 23 1.32 20.42 -3.86
CA ALA A 23 1.28 21.02 -5.21
C ALA A 23 2.20 22.25 -5.40
N ASN A 24 2.59 22.97 -4.34
CA ASN A 24 3.41 24.18 -4.42
C ASN A 24 4.62 24.17 -3.47
N THR A 25 5.19 22.99 -3.19
CA THR A 25 6.30 22.84 -2.23
C THR A 25 7.57 22.30 -2.85
N ASN A 26 8.70 22.58 -2.20
CA ASN A 26 9.98 21.99 -2.55
C ASN A 26 10.18 20.64 -1.84
N MET A 27 11.30 19.96 -2.13
CA MET A 27 11.60 18.64 -1.56
C MET A 27 11.82 18.66 -0.03
N ASP A 28 12.31 19.76 0.53
CA ASP A 28 12.61 19.87 1.97
C ASP A 28 11.33 19.99 2.80
N ASP A 29 10.36 20.77 2.32
CA ASP A 29 9.03 20.89 2.93
C ASP A 29 8.34 19.50 3.00
N ARG A 30 8.38 18.75 1.89
CA ARG A 30 7.82 17.39 1.83
C ARG A 30 8.51 16.46 2.80
N LYS A 31 9.84 16.54 2.93
CA LYS A 31 10.60 15.71 3.88
C LYS A 31 10.20 15.99 5.33
N ALA A 32 9.96 17.24 5.69
CA ALA A 32 9.48 17.60 7.02
C ALA A 32 8.10 16.97 7.33
N TRP A 33 7.18 16.99 6.36
CA TRP A 33 5.86 16.39 6.51
C TRP A 33 5.88 14.87 6.57
N VAL A 34 6.68 14.23 5.71
CA VAL A 34 6.94 12.78 5.78
C VAL A 34 7.44 12.41 7.18
N ASN A 35 8.43 13.14 7.70
CA ASN A 35 8.97 12.88 9.03
C ASN A 35 7.93 13.09 10.13
N ALA A 36 7.12 14.14 10.05
CA ALA A 36 6.07 14.43 11.03
C ALA A 36 5.02 13.31 11.07
N TYR A 37 4.55 12.87 9.89
CA TYR A 37 3.60 11.77 9.76
C TYR A 37 4.15 10.48 10.38
N TRP A 38 5.34 10.04 9.94
CA TRP A 38 5.94 8.79 10.43
C TRP A 38 6.40 8.89 11.88
N LYS A 39 6.70 10.07 12.43
CA LYS A 39 7.01 10.22 13.86
C LYS A 39 5.76 9.98 14.73
N LYS A 40 4.57 10.31 14.23
CA LYS A 40 3.32 10.18 14.98
C LYS A 40 2.96 8.71 15.23
N MET A 41 3.20 7.83 14.25
CA MET A 41 2.87 6.39 14.31
C MET A 41 1.43 6.13 14.80
N ASP A 42 0.52 6.98 14.35
CA ASP A 42 -0.91 6.92 14.62
C ASP A 42 -1.58 6.44 13.34
N TYR A 43 -2.02 5.18 13.34
CA TYR A 43 -2.57 4.55 12.14
C TYR A 43 -3.91 5.13 11.71
N GLN A 44 -4.61 5.84 12.60
CA GLN A 44 -5.89 6.50 12.30
C GLN A 44 -5.69 7.95 11.82
N HIS A 45 -4.48 8.48 11.93
CA HIS A 45 -4.18 9.84 11.50
C HIS A 45 -4.29 9.99 9.98
N LYS A 46 -5.04 11.01 9.57
CA LYS A 46 -5.02 11.60 8.22
C LYS A 46 -4.36 12.97 8.28
N ASP A 47 -3.42 13.24 7.37
CA ASP A 47 -2.76 14.54 7.28
C ASP A 47 -3.73 15.66 6.83
N ALA A 48 -4.69 15.32 5.98
CA ALA A 48 -5.76 16.19 5.49
C ALA A 48 -6.95 15.36 5.00
N ASP A 49 -8.03 16.02 4.60
CA ASP A 49 -9.25 15.36 4.12
C ASP A 49 -9.03 14.57 2.82
N ASP A 50 -8.07 14.98 1.98
CA ASP A 50 -7.67 14.30 0.75
C ASP A 50 -6.57 13.25 0.96
N ALA A 51 -6.11 13.04 2.20
CA ALA A 51 -5.09 12.05 2.53
C ALA A 51 -5.69 10.74 3.07
N GLU A 52 -4.97 9.66 2.82
CA GLU A 52 -5.27 8.32 3.28
C GLU A 52 -4.62 8.06 4.67
N SER A 53 -5.38 7.50 5.62
CA SER A 53 -4.79 6.99 6.87
C SER A 53 -4.15 5.61 6.62
N PHE A 54 -3.22 5.20 7.49
CA PHE A 54 -2.68 3.84 7.39
C PHE A 54 -3.77 2.77 7.59
N GLU A 55 -4.80 3.07 8.38
CA GLU A 55 -5.99 2.23 8.53
C GLU A 55 -6.78 2.07 7.24
N ASN A 56 -7.00 3.15 6.49
CA ASN A 56 -7.65 3.09 5.19
C ASN A 56 -6.86 2.20 4.21
N LEU A 57 -5.54 2.40 4.13
CA LEU A 57 -4.65 1.56 3.33
C LEU A 57 -4.77 0.08 3.74
N TYR A 58 -4.68 -0.20 5.04
CA TYR A 58 -4.77 -1.56 5.57
C TYR A 58 -6.07 -2.25 5.16
N MET A 59 -7.21 -1.56 5.30
CA MET A 59 -8.52 -2.11 4.97
C MET A 59 -8.68 -2.41 3.49
N ARG A 60 -8.22 -1.52 2.59
CA ARG A 60 -8.31 -1.79 1.14
C ARG A 60 -7.33 -2.85 0.66
N VAL A 61 -6.13 -2.92 1.25
CA VAL A 61 -5.17 -4.01 0.97
C VAL A 61 -5.76 -5.35 1.41
N GLN A 62 -6.40 -5.38 2.59
CA GLN A 62 -7.08 -6.59 3.08
C GLN A 62 -8.24 -7.00 2.17
N ALA A 63 -9.09 -6.06 1.77
CA ALA A 63 -10.19 -6.33 0.84
C ALA A 63 -9.68 -6.87 -0.50
N PHE A 64 -8.58 -6.30 -1.02
CA PHE A 64 -7.95 -6.79 -2.25
C PHE A 64 -7.33 -8.19 -2.08
N HIS A 65 -6.70 -8.47 -0.94
CA HIS A 65 -6.20 -9.81 -0.63
C HIS A 65 -7.32 -10.87 -0.62
N GLU A 66 -8.47 -10.56 -0.01
CA GLU A 66 -9.62 -11.47 -0.06
C GLU A 66 -10.18 -11.62 -1.48
N LYS A 67 -10.22 -10.55 -2.27
CA LYS A 67 -10.57 -10.61 -3.71
C LYS A 67 -9.62 -11.53 -4.47
N LEU A 68 -8.31 -11.48 -4.21
CA LEU A 68 -7.34 -12.36 -4.85
C LEU A 68 -7.57 -13.84 -4.54
N LYS A 69 -7.96 -14.18 -3.31
CA LYS A 69 -8.28 -15.56 -2.93
C LYS A 69 -9.46 -16.11 -3.74
N VAL A 70 -10.52 -15.32 -3.88
CA VAL A 70 -11.69 -15.67 -4.70
C VAL A 70 -11.32 -15.77 -6.18
N LEU A 71 -10.50 -14.85 -6.69
CA LEU A 71 -10.05 -14.89 -8.08
C LEU A 71 -9.16 -16.11 -8.35
N ALA A 72 -8.29 -16.50 -7.43
CA ALA A 72 -7.37 -17.62 -7.62
C ALA A 72 -8.10 -18.92 -8.03
N GLU A 73 -9.31 -19.15 -7.52
CA GLU A 73 -10.17 -20.29 -7.91
C GLU A 73 -10.54 -20.29 -9.41
N ASN A 74 -10.65 -19.11 -10.03
CA ASN A 74 -10.96 -18.95 -11.45
C ASN A 74 -9.71 -19.03 -12.36
N TYR A 75 -8.52 -18.90 -11.78
CA TYR A 75 -7.25 -18.91 -12.51
C TYR A 75 -6.44 -20.18 -12.23
N VAL A 76 -7.03 -21.30 -11.80
CA VAL A 76 -6.27 -22.56 -11.52
C VAL A 76 -5.44 -23.05 -12.73
N GLN A 77 -5.88 -22.80 -13.96
CA GLN A 77 -5.17 -23.18 -15.20
C GLN A 77 -4.46 -22.00 -15.89
N LYS A 78 -4.40 -20.82 -15.26
CA LYS A 78 -3.83 -19.59 -15.83
C LYS A 78 -3.04 -18.83 -14.77
N ASN A 79 -2.22 -17.86 -15.17
CA ASN A 79 -1.59 -16.95 -14.20
C ASN A 79 -2.39 -15.65 -14.12
N LEU A 80 -2.58 -15.14 -12.89
CA LEU A 80 -3.06 -13.78 -12.63
C LEU A 80 -1.84 -12.89 -12.37
N ALA A 81 -1.73 -11.79 -13.10
CA ALA A 81 -0.70 -10.77 -12.87
C ALA A 81 -1.37 -9.50 -12.33
N VAL A 82 -0.82 -8.94 -11.25
CA VAL A 82 -1.28 -7.70 -10.63
C VAL A 82 -0.17 -6.67 -10.69
N PHE A 83 -0.51 -5.45 -11.13
CA PHE A 83 0.40 -4.32 -11.18
C PHE A 83 -0.07 -3.27 -10.18
N SER A 84 0.84 -2.77 -9.33
CA SER A 84 0.55 -1.79 -8.29
C SER A 84 1.85 -1.07 -7.88
N HIS A 85 1.83 -0.39 -6.74
CA HIS A 85 2.89 0.50 -6.27
C HIS A 85 3.58 -0.03 -5.01
N GLY A 86 4.73 0.55 -4.67
CA GLY A 86 5.66 0.00 -3.69
C GLY A 86 5.06 -0.10 -2.29
N GLN A 87 4.38 0.94 -1.80
CA GLN A 87 3.84 0.93 -0.44
C GLN A 87 2.62 0.01 -0.33
N PHE A 88 1.75 0.00 -1.34
CA PHE A 88 0.65 -0.97 -1.42
C PHE A 88 1.15 -2.42 -1.43
N LEU A 89 2.06 -2.76 -2.34
CA LEU A 89 2.61 -4.12 -2.48
C LEU A 89 3.36 -4.55 -1.21
N GLN A 90 4.06 -3.62 -0.54
CA GLN A 90 4.73 -3.91 0.72
C GLN A 90 3.74 -4.37 1.81
N LEU A 91 2.61 -3.68 1.97
CA LEU A 91 1.60 -4.06 2.96
C LEU A 91 0.88 -5.34 2.56
N LEU A 92 0.60 -5.53 1.26
CA LEU A 92 0.00 -6.74 0.73
C LEU A 92 0.88 -7.97 1.04
N MET A 93 2.18 -7.90 0.76
CA MET A 93 3.12 -8.98 1.06
C MET A 93 3.19 -9.26 2.57
N MET A 94 3.18 -8.22 3.41
CA MET A 94 3.14 -8.41 4.86
C MET A 94 1.87 -9.13 5.31
N GLN A 95 0.69 -8.75 4.78
CA GLN A 95 -0.58 -9.41 5.11
C GLN A 95 -0.64 -10.87 4.62
N ILE A 96 0.01 -11.21 3.51
CA ILE A 96 0.07 -12.58 2.99
C ILE A 96 1.03 -13.44 3.84
N GLN A 97 2.23 -12.93 4.12
CA GLN A 97 3.29 -13.70 4.77
C GLN A 97 3.10 -13.82 6.29
N GLN A 98 2.62 -12.75 6.93
CA GLN A 98 2.39 -12.70 8.36
C GLN A 98 1.11 -11.91 8.67
N PRO A 99 -0.07 -12.54 8.51
CA PRO A 99 -1.34 -11.92 8.81
C PRO A 99 -1.38 -11.44 10.27
N GLN A 100 -1.58 -10.14 10.47
CA GLN A 100 -1.69 -9.54 11.79
C GLN A 100 -2.66 -8.36 11.77
N PRO A 101 -3.39 -8.11 12.86
CA PRO A 101 -4.33 -7.00 12.94
C PRO A 101 -3.61 -5.66 12.80
N ILE A 102 -4.36 -4.64 12.37
CA ILE A 102 -3.86 -3.28 12.37
C ILE A 102 -3.42 -2.87 13.77
N SER A 103 -2.23 -2.31 13.84
CA SER A 103 -1.63 -1.83 15.08
C SER A 103 -0.54 -0.82 14.78
N LYS A 104 -0.11 -0.10 15.81
CA LYS A 104 1.09 0.74 15.75
C LYS A 104 2.33 -0.07 15.36
N ASP A 105 2.47 -1.29 15.88
CA ASP A 105 3.63 -2.14 15.62
C ASP A 105 3.68 -2.59 14.14
N LEU A 106 2.53 -2.95 13.56
CA LEU A 106 2.42 -3.22 12.13
C LEU A 106 2.86 -2.00 11.30
N MET A 107 2.40 -0.80 11.67
CA MET A 107 2.77 0.45 10.98
C MET A 107 4.29 0.72 11.09
N GLN A 108 4.90 0.44 12.24
CA GLN A 108 6.34 0.57 12.44
C GLN A 108 7.14 -0.44 11.59
N GLN A 109 6.72 -1.71 11.57
CA GLN A 109 7.33 -2.74 10.74
C GLN A 109 7.20 -2.40 9.25
N PHE A 110 6.03 -1.92 8.84
CA PHE A 110 5.79 -1.45 7.48
C PHE A 110 6.77 -0.33 7.10
N ARG A 111 6.91 0.70 7.94
CA ARG A 111 7.86 1.80 7.71
C ARG A 111 9.30 1.31 7.68
N TYR A 112 9.67 0.37 8.55
CA TYR A 112 10.99 -0.25 8.55
C TYR A 112 11.27 -0.94 7.21
N ASN A 113 10.34 -1.76 6.72
CA ASN A 113 10.49 -2.48 5.45
C ASN A 113 10.61 -1.52 4.26
N LEU A 114 9.82 -0.43 4.24
CA LEU A 114 9.95 0.59 3.18
C LEU A 114 11.34 1.23 3.09
N ILE A 115 12.04 1.38 4.22
CA ILE A 115 13.37 2.01 4.28
C ILE A 115 14.48 0.99 3.97
N TYR A 116 14.41 -0.19 4.58
CA TYR A 116 15.52 -1.15 4.59
C TYR A 116 15.34 -2.31 3.60
N GLN A 117 14.12 -2.54 3.11
CA GLN A 117 13.78 -3.61 2.18
C GLN A 117 12.84 -3.11 1.07
N PRO A 118 13.16 -2.00 0.38
CA PRO A 118 12.25 -1.42 -0.61
C PRO A 118 12.01 -2.39 -1.77
N ILE A 119 10.74 -2.51 -2.16
CA ILE A 119 10.36 -3.14 -3.42
C ILE A 119 10.92 -2.30 -4.57
N ARG A 120 11.74 -2.90 -5.43
CA ARG A 120 12.36 -2.22 -6.57
C ARG A 120 11.35 -2.05 -7.70
N ASN A 121 11.58 -1.05 -8.55
CA ASN A 121 10.83 -0.91 -9.79
C ASN A 121 10.87 -2.23 -10.58
N THR A 122 9.70 -2.63 -11.08
CA THR A 122 9.48 -3.87 -11.84
C THR A 122 9.90 -5.16 -11.13
N GLN A 123 10.05 -5.14 -9.81
CA GLN A 123 10.27 -6.37 -9.04
C GLN A 123 9.01 -7.23 -9.09
N VAL A 124 9.19 -8.54 -9.29
CA VAL A 124 8.12 -9.53 -9.37
C VAL A 124 8.17 -10.44 -8.16
N PHE A 125 7.00 -10.76 -7.62
CA PHE A 125 6.81 -11.72 -6.54
C PHE A 125 5.80 -12.76 -7.00
N THR A 126 6.01 -14.02 -6.61
CA THR A 126 5.06 -15.12 -6.79
C THR A 126 4.74 -15.67 -5.42
N TYR A 127 3.46 -15.90 -5.12
CA TYR A 127 3.02 -16.50 -3.86
C TYR A 127 1.80 -17.37 -4.08
#